data_AF-A0A0Z8LA11-F1
#
_entry.id   AF-A0A0Z8LA11-F1
#
_cell.length_a   1.000
_cell.length_b   1.000
_cell.length_c   1.000
_cell.angle_alpha   90.00
_cell.angle_beta   90.00
_cell.angle_gamma   90.00
#
_symmetry.space_group_name_H-M   'P 1'
#
loop_
_entity.id
_entity.type
_entity.pdbx_description
1 polymer ?
#
loop_
_entity_poly.entity_id
_entity_poly.type
_entity_poly.pdbx_seq_one_letter_code
_entity_poly.pdbx_strand_id
1 'polypeptide(L)'
;MSYFIRMIAKQKWEKISEMDLSSIPDDVPSDFFTSEFRTQNNTLSVWKVEELSDESICKVAKALASSRDKIDRLDLIFLDEEKLRRNCIQLEHSPEAADTPFEELKEHHYDLVNLNYNSIGNIISCALEIYQADSDNSRRITRSDVKRLLQDAITNNEIKKEKLKTTLQKDL
;
A
#
# COMPACT_ATOMS: atom_id res chain seq x y z
N MET A 1 -11.68 -14.87 -1.09
CA MET A 1 -10.67 -14.22 -1.94
C MET A 1 -10.05 -13.14 -1.10
N SER A 2 -8.74 -13.16 -0.91
CA SER A 2 -7.99 -12.17 -0.15
C SER A 2 -7.33 -11.15 -1.07
N TYR A 3 -7.03 -9.98 -0.51
CA TYR A 3 -6.43 -8.86 -1.22
C TYR A 3 -5.22 -8.34 -0.45
N PHE A 4 -4.27 -7.79 -1.19
CA PHE A 4 -3.13 -7.05 -0.67
C PHE A 4 -3.28 -5.57 -0.97
N ILE A 5 -3.32 -4.76 0.07
CA ILE A 5 -3.45 -3.31 -0.04
C ILE A 5 -2.05 -2.69 0.01
N ARG A 6 -1.80 -1.79 -0.93
CA ARG A 6 -0.58 -0.98 -0.97
C ARG A 6 -0.90 0.48 -1.26
N MET A 7 -0.09 1.38 -0.71
CA MET A 7 -0.15 2.79 -1.06
C MET A 7 0.56 3.07 -2.38
N ILE A 8 -0.03 3.93 -3.20
CA ILE A 8 0.51 4.37 -4.49
C ILE A 8 0.50 5.89 -4.59
N ALA A 9 1.33 6.45 -5.46
CA ALA A 9 1.20 7.85 -5.87
C ALA A 9 0.24 7.94 -7.07
N LYS A 10 -1.06 8.14 -6.80
CA LYS A 10 -2.12 8.11 -7.84
C LYS A 10 -1.79 8.89 -9.11
N GLN A 11 -1.24 10.11 -9.00
CA GLN A 11 -0.88 10.93 -10.18
C GLN A 11 0.14 10.24 -11.11
N LYS A 12 1.02 9.39 -10.58
CA LYS A 12 2.00 8.66 -11.37
C LYS A 12 1.37 7.47 -12.08
N TRP A 13 0.49 6.76 -11.39
CA TRP A 13 -0.25 5.62 -11.95
C TRP A 13 -1.25 6.07 -13.02
N GLU A 14 -1.90 7.22 -12.86
CA GLU A 14 -2.76 7.82 -13.91
C GLU A 14 -1.98 8.02 -15.22
N LYS A 15 -0.78 8.60 -15.14
CA LYS A 15 0.07 8.83 -16.33
C LYS A 15 0.47 7.55 -17.06
N ILE A 16 0.73 6.48 -16.32
CA ILE A 16 1.13 5.20 -16.91
C ILE A 16 -0.09 4.39 -17.37
N SER A 17 -1.25 4.58 -16.75
CA SER A 17 -2.48 3.92 -17.18
C SER A 17 -2.94 4.30 -18.59
N GLU A 18 -2.45 5.43 -19.11
CA GLU A 18 -2.67 5.89 -20.50
C GLU A 18 -1.68 5.26 -21.50
N MET A 19 -0.65 4.54 -21.03
CA MET A 19 0.34 3.87 -21.88
C MET A 19 -0.22 2.56 -22.45
N ASP A 20 0.34 2.13 -23.58
CA ASP A 20 0.04 0.81 -24.16
C ASP A 20 0.62 -0.29 -23.24
N LEU A 21 -0.24 -1.17 -22.72
CA LEU A 21 0.18 -2.28 -21.86
C LEU A 21 1.20 -3.20 -22.55
N SER A 22 1.21 -3.26 -23.89
CA SER A 22 2.16 -4.07 -24.66
C SER A 22 3.58 -3.50 -24.67
N SER A 23 3.77 -2.22 -24.33
CA SER A 23 5.08 -1.57 -24.21
C SER A 23 5.56 -1.44 -22.76
N ILE A 24 4.80 -2.00 -21.81
CA ILE A 24 5.20 -2.09 -20.40
C ILE A 24 5.93 -3.42 -20.19
N PRO A 25 7.14 -3.40 -19.60
CA PRO A 25 7.71 -2.33 -18.78
C PRO A 25 8.68 -1.36 -19.49
N ASP A 26 8.93 -1.52 -20.79
CA ASP A 26 10.00 -0.83 -21.52
C ASP A 26 9.84 0.70 -21.56
N ASP A 27 8.60 1.20 -21.68
CA ASP A 27 8.31 2.64 -21.76
C ASP A 27 8.06 3.29 -20.38
N VAL A 28 8.12 2.52 -19.28
CA VAL A 28 7.91 3.04 -17.93
C VAL A 28 9.13 3.88 -17.50
N PRO A 29 8.95 5.16 -17.10
CA PRO A 29 10.07 5.99 -16.67
C PRO A 29 10.80 5.43 -15.45
N SER A 30 12.12 5.48 -15.42
CA SER A 30 12.94 5.01 -14.29
C SER A 30 12.54 5.63 -12.93
N ASP A 31 12.11 6.90 -12.94
CA ASP A 31 11.63 7.63 -11.75
C ASP A 31 10.29 7.13 -11.20
N PHE A 32 9.53 6.36 -11.97
CA PHE A 32 8.36 5.65 -11.49
C PHE A 32 8.78 4.48 -10.60
N PHE A 33 9.73 3.67 -11.06
CA PHE A 33 10.24 2.53 -10.30
C PHE A 33 10.83 2.96 -8.96
N THR A 34 11.67 3.98 -8.94
CA THR A 34 12.35 4.43 -7.71
C THR A 34 11.41 5.08 -6.68
N SER A 35 10.21 5.51 -7.09
CA SER A 35 9.22 6.07 -6.17
C SER A 35 8.17 5.06 -5.70
N GLU A 36 7.60 4.28 -6.62
CA GLU A 36 6.50 3.35 -6.31
C GLU A 36 7.02 2.02 -5.77
N PHE A 37 8.18 1.60 -6.28
CA PHE A 37 8.85 0.34 -5.98
C PHE A 37 10.17 0.60 -5.27
N ARG A 38 10.20 1.57 -4.35
CA ARG A 38 11.33 1.68 -3.43
C ARG A 38 11.37 0.44 -2.57
N THR A 39 12.27 -0.47 -2.92
CA THR A 39 12.52 -1.71 -2.20
C THR A 39 13.64 -1.53 -1.20
N GLN A 40 13.63 -2.36 -0.17
CA GLN A 40 14.78 -2.63 0.68
C GLN A 40 14.96 -4.14 0.67
N ASN A 41 16.19 -4.64 0.49
CA ASN A 41 16.44 -6.09 0.40
C ASN A 41 15.58 -6.84 -0.65
N ASN A 42 15.26 -6.18 -1.77
CA ASN A 42 14.40 -6.73 -2.83
C ASN A 42 12.99 -7.14 -2.32
N THR A 43 12.46 -6.41 -1.34
CA THR A 43 11.09 -6.60 -0.84
C THR A 43 10.21 -5.37 -1.04
N LEU A 44 8.89 -5.59 -1.05
CA LEU A 44 7.88 -4.53 -1.15
C LEU A 44 6.72 -4.81 -0.18
N SER A 45 6.57 -3.94 0.81
CA SER A 45 5.53 -4.03 1.84
C SER A 45 4.11 -3.96 1.25
N VAL A 46 3.26 -4.88 1.68
CA VAL A 46 1.83 -4.96 1.36
C VAL A 46 1.04 -5.43 2.60
N TRP A 47 -0.26 -5.15 2.64
CA TRP A 47 -1.10 -5.47 3.79
C TRP A 47 -2.27 -6.37 3.39
N LYS A 48 -2.36 -7.56 3.98
CA LYS A 48 -3.38 -8.56 3.66
C LYS A 48 -4.72 -8.26 4.33
N VAL A 49 -5.79 -8.33 3.56
CA VAL A 49 -7.19 -8.31 4.03
C VAL A 49 -7.97 -9.45 3.38
N GLU A 50 -8.94 -10.02 4.10
CA GLU A 50 -9.81 -11.09 3.59
C GLU A 50 -10.97 -10.57 2.73
N GLU A 51 -11.29 -9.28 2.87
CA GLU A 51 -12.34 -8.60 2.11
C GLU A 51 -12.05 -7.09 2.02
N LEU A 52 -12.63 -6.44 1.01
CA LEU A 52 -12.50 -4.99 0.78
C LEU A 52 -13.62 -4.20 1.49
N SER A 53 -13.92 -4.54 2.75
CA SER A 53 -14.86 -3.78 3.58
C SER A 53 -14.23 -2.47 4.08
N ASP A 54 -15.08 -1.48 4.37
CA ASP A 54 -14.64 -0.19 4.93
C ASP A 54 -13.78 -0.37 6.19
N GLU A 55 -14.16 -1.30 7.06
CA GLU A 55 -13.42 -1.62 8.28
C GLU A 55 -12.01 -2.15 7.96
N SER A 56 -11.91 -3.14 7.06
CA SER A 56 -10.64 -3.75 6.66
C SER A 56 -9.68 -2.73 6.03
N ILE A 57 -10.21 -1.88 5.15
CA ILE A 57 -9.44 -0.80 4.52
C ILE A 57 -9.00 0.23 5.57
N CYS A 58 -9.87 0.60 6.51
CA CYS A 58 -9.52 1.55 7.57
C CYS A 58 -8.44 1.03 8.52
N LYS A 59 -8.40 -0.28 8.81
CA LYS A 59 -7.31 -0.92 9.57
C LYS A 59 -5.97 -0.73 8.86
N VAL A 60 -5.90 -1.08 7.57
CA VAL A 60 -4.67 -0.88 6.78
C VAL A 60 -4.30 0.61 6.69
N ALA A 61 -5.29 1.49 6.53
CA ALA A 61 -5.06 2.93 6.50
C ALA A 61 -4.45 3.48 7.79
N LYS A 62 -4.88 2.99 8.97
CA LYS A 62 -4.29 3.34 10.26
C LYS A 62 -2.82 2.94 10.32
N ALA A 63 -2.50 1.69 9.94
CA ALA A 63 -1.12 1.22 9.92
C ALA A 63 -0.25 2.06 8.96
N LEU A 64 -0.68 2.24 7.72
CA LEU A 64 0.02 3.04 6.71
C LEU A 64 0.16 4.51 7.08
N ALA A 65 -0.83 5.12 7.74
CA ALA A 65 -0.78 6.51 8.15
C ALA A 65 0.18 6.73 9.31
N SER A 66 0.25 5.77 10.24
CA SER A 66 1.00 5.90 11.50
C SER A 66 2.52 5.86 11.34
N SER A 67 3.04 5.24 10.27
CA SER A 67 4.46 5.22 9.92
C SER A 67 4.93 6.45 9.15
N ARG A 68 4.02 7.33 8.73
CA ARG A 68 4.38 8.52 7.95
C ARG A 68 4.93 9.63 8.83
N ASP A 69 5.70 10.53 8.21
CA ASP A 69 6.25 11.68 8.91
C ASP A 69 5.24 12.82 9.08
N LYS A 70 4.18 12.88 8.27
CA LYS A 70 3.16 13.93 8.28
C LYS A 70 1.79 13.39 7.92
N ILE A 71 0.73 14.09 8.34
CA ILE A 71 -0.63 13.75 7.91
C ILE A 71 -0.80 14.19 6.46
N ASP A 72 -1.06 13.20 5.60
CA ASP A 72 -1.34 13.38 4.19
C ASP A 72 -2.46 12.45 3.76
N ARG A 73 -2.98 12.63 2.55
CA ARG A 73 -3.90 11.67 1.93
C ARG A 73 -3.21 10.33 1.69
N LEU A 74 -4.00 9.26 1.62
CA LEU A 74 -3.56 7.95 1.15
C LEU A 74 -4.32 7.61 -0.13
N ASP A 75 -3.58 7.21 -1.16
CA ASP A 75 -4.14 6.61 -2.37
C ASP A 75 -3.76 5.13 -2.31
N LEU A 76 -4.75 4.25 -2.21
CA LEU A 76 -4.58 2.80 -2.01
C LEU A 76 -4.96 2.04 -3.27
N ILE A 77 -4.22 0.98 -3.59
CA ILE A 77 -4.55 -0.02 -4.61
C ILE A 77 -4.80 -1.37 -3.95
N PHE A 78 -5.72 -2.14 -4.50
CA PHE A 78 -6.11 -3.46 -4.01
C PHE A 78 -5.65 -4.53 -5.00
N LEU A 79 -4.65 -5.32 -4.58
CA LEU A 79 -4.03 -6.36 -5.39
C LEU A 79 -4.67 -7.71 -5.06
N ASP A 80 -5.35 -8.31 -6.02
CA ASP A 80 -5.93 -9.65 -5.87
C ASP A 80 -4.83 -10.71 -5.67
N GLU A 81 -4.93 -11.50 -4.59
CA GLU A 81 -3.91 -12.51 -4.24
C GLU A 81 -3.74 -13.56 -5.34
N GLU A 82 -4.82 -14.03 -5.95
CA GLU A 82 -4.77 -15.04 -7.02
C GLU A 82 -4.11 -14.49 -8.29
N LYS A 83 -4.33 -13.21 -8.64
CA LYS A 83 -3.63 -12.54 -9.73
C LYS A 83 -2.13 -12.43 -9.46
N LEU A 84 -1.73 -12.04 -8.25
CA LEU A 84 -0.31 -11.96 -7.89
C LEU A 84 0.37 -13.32 -8.02
N ARG A 85 -0.24 -14.37 -7.47
CA ARG A 85 0.30 -15.75 -7.54
C ARG A 85 0.40 -16.27 -8.97
N ARG A 86 -0.62 -16.03 -9.80
CA ARG A 86 -0.61 -16.41 -11.23
C ARG A 86 0.50 -15.73 -12.02
N ASN A 87 0.93 -14.53 -11.61
CA ASN A 87 2.03 -13.80 -12.22
C ASN A 87 3.40 -14.07 -11.57
N CYS A 88 3.52 -15.19 -10.85
CA CYS A 88 4.73 -15.67 -10.18
C CYS A 88 5.30 -14.69 -9.14
N ILE A 89 4.47 -13.84 -8.55
CA ILE A 89 4.88 -12.94 -7.48
C ILE A 89 4.84 -13.70 -6.15
N GLN A 90 5.99 -13.74 -5.46
CA GLN A 90 6.12 -14.42 -4.18
C GLN A 90 5.76 -13.48 -3.03
N LEU A 91 5.05 -14.04 -2.05
CA LEU A 91 4.53 -13.36 -0.87
C LEU A 91 5.09 -14.05 0.38
N GLU A 92 5.60 -13.28 1.32
CA GLU A 92 6.09 -13.75 2.61
C GLU A 92 5.34 -13.02 3.72
N HIS A 93 4.86 -13.76 4.73
CA HIS A 93 4.26 -13.16 5.93
C HIS A 93 5.40 -12.62 6.81
N SER A 94 5.39 -11.32 7.07
CA SER A 94 6.52 -10.62 7.72
C SER A 94 6.05 -9.61 8.77
N PRO A 95 5.35 -10.04 9.84
CA PRO A 95 4.82 -9.14 10.86
C PRO A 95 5.91 -8.33 11.57
N GLU A 96 7.13 -8.85 11.67
CA GLU A 96 8.29 -8.17 12.25
C GLU A 96 8.81 -6.99 11.41
N ALA A 97 8.52 -6.98 10.10
CA ALA A 97 8.88 -5.89 9.20
C ALA A 97 7.84 -4.74 9.18
N ALA A 98 6.70 -4.93 9.86
CA ALA A 98 5.61 -3.96 9.89
C ALA A 98 5.98 -2.67 10.62
N ASP A 99 6.13 -1.57 9.88
CA ASP A 99 6.30 -0.23 10.45
C ASP A 99 4.94 0.35 10.86
N THR A 100 4.52 0.06 12.09
CA THR A 100 3.27 0.55 12.71
C THR A 100 3.35 0.42 14.24
N PRO A 101 2.79 1.37 15.01
CA PRO A 101 2.64 1.23 16.46
C PRO A 101 1.41 0.40 16.86
N PHE A 102 0.55 0.01 15.91
CA PHE A 102 -0.60 -0.88 16.14
C PHE A 102 -0.11 -2.33 16.12
N GLU A 103 0.10 -2.93 17.29
CA GLU A 103 0.68 -4.28 17.41
C GLU A 103 -0.22 -5.36 16.78
N GLU A 104 -1.54 -5.25 16.97
CA GLU A 104 -2.53 -6.16 16.42
C GLU A 104 -2.60 -6.13 14.88
N LEU A 105 -2.16 -5.02 14.26
CA LEU A 105 -2.19 -4.90 12.81
C LEU A 105 -0.97 -5.54 12.16
N LYS A 106 0.12 -5.80 12.89
CA LYS A 106 1.35 -6.37 12.33
C LYS A 106 1.14 -7.72 11.68
N GLU A 107 0.24 -8.53 12.22
CA GLU A 107 -0.14 -9.83 11.65
C GLU A 107 -0.68 -9.75 10.21
N HIS A 108 -1.12 -8.57 9.76
CA HIS A 108 -1.59 -8.34 8.40
C HIS A 108 -0.47 -7.94 7.44
N HIS A 109 0.76 -7.73 7.92
CA HIS A 109 1.87 -7.29 7.08
C HIS A 109 2.52 -8.46 6.32
N TYR A 110 2.72 -8.27 5.03
CA TYR A 110 3.41 -9.18 4.14
C TYR A 110 4.38 -8.38 3.28
N ASP A 111 5.36 -9.08 2.72
CA ASP A 111 6.23 -8.55 1.70
C ASP A 111 6.05 -9.32 0.38
N LEU A 112 6.05 -8.58 -0.73
CA LEU A 112 6.42 -9.17 -2.01
C LEU A 112 7.93 -9.36 -1.99
N VAL A 113 8.42 -10.59 -2.16
CA VAL A 113 9.84 -10.94 -1.96
C VAL A 113 10.52 -11.38 -3.24
N ASN A 114 11.86 -11.48 -3.19
CA ASN A 114 12.71 -11.90 -4.31
C ASN A 114 12.54 -11.02 -5.55
N LEU A 115 12.32 -9.72 -5.33
CA LEU A 115 12.03 -8.79 -6.41
C LEU A 115 13.26 -8.56 -7.29
N ASN A 116 13.02 -8.59 -8.59
CA ASN A 116 13.97 -8.26 -9.64
C ASN A 116 13.23 -7.47 -10.75
N TYR A 117 13.95 -7.13 -11.81
CA TYR A 117 13.39 -6.40 -12.94
C TYR A 117 12.09 -7.03 -13.48
N ASN A 118 12.10 -8.34 -13.72
CA ASN A 118 10.96 -9.06 -14.29
C ASN A 118 9.77 -9.09 -13.33
N SER A 119 10.00 -9.40 -12.04
CA SER A 119 8.90 -9.45 -11.07
C SER A 119 8.29 -8.07 -10.83
N ILE A 120 9.10 -6.99 -10.87
CA ILE A 120 8.59 -5.62 -10.80
C ILE A 120 7.73 -5.30 -12.02
N GLY A 121 8.16 -5.70 -13.23
CA GLY A 121 7.35 -5.60 -14.44
C GLY A 121 6.00 -6.31 -14.28
N ASN A 122 6.00 -7.56 -13.80
CA ASN A 122 4.79 -8.33 -13.54
C ASN A 122 3.87 -7.64 -12.53
N ILE A 123 4.42 -7.05 -11.46
CA ILE A 123 3.63 -6.31 -10.46
C ILE A 123 2.97 -5.08 -11.10
N ILE A 124 3.72 -4.35 -11.94
CA ILE A 124 3.20 -3.18 -12.66
C ILE A 124 2.05 -3.60 -13.58
N SER A 125 2.23 -4.64 -14.39
CA SER A 125 1.17 -5.14 -15.28
C SER A 125 -0.06 -5.55 -14.48
N CYS A 126 0.10 -6.31 -13.39
CA CYS A 126 -1.01 -6.67 -12.50
C CYS A 126 -1.74 -5.43 -11.97
N ALA A 127 -0.99 -4.46 -11.44
CA ALA A 127 -1.54 -3.27 -10.83
C ALA A 127 -2.21 -2.34 -11.85
N LEU A 128 -1.70 -2.25 -13.07
CA LEU A 128 -2.31 -1.46 -14.14
C LEU A 128 -3.60 -2.08 -14.68
N GLU A 129 -3.63 -3.41 -14.87
CA GLU A 129 -4.88 -4.10 -15.21
C GLU A 129 -5.97 -3.81 -14.16
N ILE A 130 -5.59 -3.85 -12.88
CA ILE A 130 -6.48 -3.55 -11.76
C ILE A 130 -6.93 -2.09 -11.78
N TYR A 131 -6.00 -1.16 -12.05
CA TYR A 131 -6.26 0.27 -12.11
C TYR A 131 -7.17 0.66 -13.29
N GLN A 132 -7.04 -0.02 -14.43
CA GLN A 132 -7.84 0.23 -15.64
C GLN A 132 -9.21 -0.47 -15.62
N ALA A 133 -9.36 -1.59 -14.91
CA ALA A 133 -10.56 -2.42 -14.98
C ALA A 133 -11.76 -1.86 -14.18
N ASP A 134 -11.54 -1.26 -13.01
CA ASP A 134 -12.63 -0.80 -12.15
C ASP A 134 -12.16 0.28 -11.15
N SER A 135 -12.99 1.29 -10.90
CA SER A 135 -12.76 2.29 -9.86
C SER A 135 -12.72 1.69 -8.45
N ASP A 136 -13.40 0.57 -8.23
CA ASP A 136 -13.52 -0.07 -6.90
C ASP A 136 -12.24 -0.79 -6.45
N ASN A 137 -11.26 -0.96 -7.35
CA ASN A 137 -9.98 -1.58 -7.03
C ASN A 137 -8.94 -0.60 -6.46
N SER A 138 -9.35 0.64 -6.22
CA SER A 138 -8.52 1.66 -5.59
C SER A 138 -9.35 2.50 -4.64
N ARG A 139 -8.71 3.10 -3.64
CA ARG A 139 -9.40 3.99 -2.71
C ARG A 139 -8.53 5.15 -2.28
N ARG A 140 -9.12 6.35 -2.38
CA ARG A 140 -8.56 7.55 -1.77
C ARG A 140 -9.11 7.73 -0.36
N ILE A 141 -8.22 7.92 0.60
CA ILE A 141 -8.53 8.36 1.96
C ILE A 141 -8.01 9.78 2.09
N THR A 142 -8.91 10.73 2.36
CA THR A 142 -8.56 12.15 2.38
C THR A 142 -7.64 12.48 3.57
N ARG A 143 -6.91 13.59 3.49
CA ARG A 143 -6.08 14.06 4.61
C ARG A 143 -6.90 14.24 5.90
N SER A 144 -8.13 14.76 5.79
CA SER A 144 -9.05 14.92 6.92
C SER A 144 -9.47 13.57 7.50
N ASP A 145 -9.73 12.58 6.65
CA ASP A 145 -10.09 11.23 7.11
C ASP A 145 -8.92 10.52 7.77
N VAL A 146 -7.71 10.65 7.22
CA VAL A 146 -6.48 10.13 7.84
C VAL A 146 -6.26 10.75 9.23
N LYS A 147 -6.43 12.08 9.34
CA LYS A 147 -6.32 12.78 10.63
C LYS A 147 -7.33 12.23 11.63
N ARG A 148 -8.59 12.11 11.22
CA ARG A 148 -9.66 11.56 12.06
C ARG A 148 -9.38 10.12 12.49
N LEU A 149 -8.98 9.24 11.57
CA LEU A 149 -8.65 7.84 11.85
C LEU A 149 -7.59 7.70 12.96
N LEU A 150 -6.54 8.53 12.91
CA LEU A 150 -5.50 8.52 13.93
C LEU A 150 -5.96 9.15 15.26
N GLN A 151 -6.74 10.23 15.22
CA GLN A 151 -7.30 10.86 16.43
C GLN A 151 -8.29 9.93 17.15
N ASP A 152 -9.13 9.24 16.39
CA ASP A 152 -10.08 8.25 16.92
C ASP A 152 -9.33 7.07 17.54
N ALA A 153 -8.29 6.55 16.86
CA ALA A 153 -7.45 5.48 17.40
C ALA A 153 -6.76 5.86 18.72
N ILE A 154 -6.30 7.11 18.86
CA ILE A 154 -5.74 7.62 20.13
C ILE A 154 -6.85 7.73 21.20
N THR A 155 -8.01 8.29 20.84
CA THR A 155 -9.14 8.48 21.77
C THR A 155 -9.67 7.14 22.30
N ASN A 156 -9.70 6.12 21.43
CA ASN A 156 -10.13 4.77 21.75
C ASN A 156 -9.04 3.92 22.45
N ASN A 157 -7.87 4.50 22.74
CA ASN A 157 -6.71 3.81 23.30
C ASN A 157 -6.19 2.62 22.48
N GLU A 158 -6.42 2.62 21.17
CA GLU A 158 -5.82 1.63 20.25
C GLU A 158 -4.31 1.86 20.14
N ILE A 159 -3.88 3.12 20.15
CA ILE A 159 -2.46 3.51 20.19
C ILE A 159 -2.24 4.69 21.14
N LYS A 160 -1.00 4.84 21.58
CA LYS A 160 -0.53 6.00 22.33
C LYS A 160 0.07 7.03 21.37
N LYS A 161 -0.28 8.32 21.51
CA LYS A 161 0.22 9.39 20.64
C LYS A 161 1.76 9.43 20.62
N GLU A 162 2.40 9.12 21.75
CA GLU A 162 3.85 9.14 21.93
C GLU A 162 4.58 8.08 21.09
N LYS A 163 3.86 7.05 20.62
CA LYS A 163 4.41 6.01 19.74
C LYS A 163 4.52 6.44 18.27
N LEU A 164 3.85 7.52 17.88
CA LEU A 164 3.94 8.08 16.53
C LEU A 164 5.23 8.90 16.39
N LYS A 165 5.68 9.14 15.15
CA LYS A 165 6.81 10.05 14.89
C LYS A 165 6.49 11.46 15.38
N THR A 166 7.48 12.16 15.95
CA THR A 166 7.30 13.50 16.55
C THR A 166 6.70 14.53 15.59
N THR A 167 7.03 14.44 14.31
CA THR A 167 6.46 15.29 13.25
C THR A 167 4.96 15.03 13.08
N LEU A 168 4.55 13.76 13.05
CA LEU A 168 3.14 13.37 12.95
C LEU A 168 2.35 13.75 14.21
N GLN A 169 2.96 13.64 15.39
CA GLN A 169 2.34 14.06 16.66
C GLN A 169 1.96 15.55 16.65
N LYS A 170 2.77 16.42 16.02
CA LYS A 170 2.51 17.86 15.92
C LYS A 170 1.35 18.18 14.99
N ASP A 171 1.10 17.34 13.99
CA ASP A 171 0.02 17.51 13.02
C ASP A 171 -1.36 17.05 13.55
N LEU A 172 -1.37 16.21 14.60
CA LEU A 172 -2.57 15.64 15.24
C LEU A 172 -3.13 16.55 16.34
#